data_AF-A0A0I9Z329-F1
#
_entry.id   AF-A0A0I9Z329-F1
#
_cell.length_a   1.000
_cell.length_b   1.000
_cell.length_c   1.000
_cell.angle_alpha   90.00
_cell.angle_beta   90.00
_cell.angle_gamma   90.00
#
_symmetry.space_group_name_H-M   'P 1'
#
loop_
_entity.id
_entity.type
_entity.pdbx_description
1 polymer ?
#
loop_
_entity_poly.entity_id
_entity_poly.type
_entity_poly.pdbx_seq_one_letter_code
_entity_poly.pdbx_strand_id
1 'polypeptide(L)'
;MDPLDNMAGAPVPKNFDAENAQNNEDIEKQFAVKVVQHMQTYWSILERVKGSSLRLTKIDDEIMEHLKTDFPEFDPAAKVDEDEMKSKAGKERWRKFMMAYEKKVDDYNFGTMVRDRPDVEYEEDTTIFVPRMQFYALEIARNRAGLNDWIYEQAQAQKNKSK
;
A
#
# COMPACT_ATOMS: atom_id res chain seq x y z
N MET A 1 11.56 -12.57 -14.94
CA MET A 1 11.29 -11.20 -14.44
C MET A 1 10.72 -11.35 -13.05
N ASP A 2 11.63 -11.38 -12.09
CA ASP A 2 11.35 -11.47 -10.68
C ASP A 2 10.59 -10.23 -10.21
N PRO A 3 9.61 -10.38 -9.29
CA PRO A 3 8.83 -9.26 -8.76
C PRO A 3 9.65 -8.27 -7.91
N LEU A 4 10.98 -8.43 -7.85
CA LEU A 4 11.91 -7.57 -7.13
C LEU A 4 12.65 -6.55 -8.03
N ASP A 5 12.50 -6.64 -9.36
CA ASP A 5 13.23 -5.80 -10.32
C ASP A 5 12.75 -4.33 -10.38
N ASN A 6 11.71 -3.96 -9.63
CA ASN A 6 11.13 -2.62 -9.62
C ASN A 6 11.00 -2.01 -8.21
N MET A 7 11.94 -2.31 -7.30
CA MET A 7 12.13 -1.50 -6.09
C MET A 7 13.11 -0.37 -6.38
N ALA A 8 12.61 0.84 -6.67
CA ALA A 8 13.07 2.10 -6.07
C ALA A 8 12.57 3.33 -6.85
N GLY A 9 11.81 4.18 -6.16
CA GLY A 9 11.63 5.59 -6.47
C GLY A 9 12.91 6.40 -6.17
N ALA A 10 13.93 6.18 -6.98
CA ALA A 10 14.97 7.17 -7.23
C ALA A 10 15.14 7.27 -8.75
N PRO A 11 15.40 8.46 -9.32
CA PRO A 11 15.73 8.54 -10.73
C PRO A 11 16.97 7.67 -10.96
N VAL A 12 16.78 6.59 -11.72
CA VAL A 12 17.84 5.71 -12.18
C VAL A 12 18.92 6.61 -12.78
N PRO A 13 20.14 6.71 -12.19
CA PRO A 13 21.20 7.52 -12.75
C PRO A 13 21.39 7.11 -14.22
N LYS A 14 21.67 8.06 -15.12
CA LYS A 14 21.85 7.75 -16.56
C LYS A 14 22.91 6.67 -16.87
N ASN A 15 23.72 6.30 -15.88
CA ASN A 15 24.73 5.23 -15.93
C ASN A 15 24.42 4.08 -14.93
N PHE A 16 23.15 3.76 -14.67
CA PHE A 16 22.79 2.58 -13.89
C PHE A 16 22.84 1.34 -14.77
N ASP A 17 23.82 0.49 -14.50
CA ASP A 17 24.01 -0.79 -15.17
C ASP A 17 23.29 -1.85 -14.34
N ALA A 18 22.04 -2.17 -14.72
CA ALA A 18 21.18 -3.09 -13.96
C ALA A 18 21.78 -4.51 -13.86
N GLU A 19 22.63 -4.90 -14.82
CA GLU A 19 23.33 -6.19 -14.81
C GLU A 19 24.51 -6.21 -13.82
N ASN A 20 25.01 -5.04 -13.40
CA ASN A 20 26.11 -4.87 -12.45
C ASN A 20 25.69 -4.14 -11.16
N ALA A 21 24.38 -3.98 -10.92
CA ALA A 21 23.85 -3.42 -9.67
C ALA A 21 24.13 -4.40 -8.53
N GLN A 22 25.34 -4.30 -7.97
CA GLN A 22 25.80 -5.11 -6.86
C GLN A 22 24.78 -4.99 -5.72
N ASN A 23 24.25 -6.14 -5.31
CA ASN A 23 23.26 -6.28 -4.25
C ASN A 23 23.74 -5.49 -3.03
N ASN A 24 23.16 -4.31 -2.82
CA ASN A 24 23.70 -3.34 -1.88
C ASN A 24 22.86 -3.49 -0.61
N GLU A 25 23.33 -4.33 0.29
CA GLU A 25 22.66 -4.66 1.57
C GLU A 25 22.26 -3.38 2.34
N ASP A 26 23.04 -2.30 2.22
CA ASP A 26 22.70 -0.99 2.77
C ASP A 26 21.47 -0.36 2.12
N ILE A 27 21.29 -0.50 0.80
CA ILE A 27 20.08 -0.02 0.09
C ILE A 27 18.86 -0.83 0.53
N GLU A 28 18.98 -2.16 0.66
CA GLU A 28 17.90 -3.03 1.13
C GLU A 28 17.50 -2.70 2.58
N LYS A 29 18.47 -2.45 3.46
CA LYS A 29 18.22 -1.99 4.84
C LYS A 29 17.48 -0.65 4.87
N GLN A 30 17.94 0.34 4.10
CA GLN A 30 17.28 1.64 4.04
C GLN A 30 15.87 1.54 3.44
N PHE A 31 15.69 0.64 2.47
CA PHE A 31 14.39 0.35 1.91
C PHE A 31 13.44 -0.23 2.97
N ALA A 32 13.87 -1.26 3.70
CA ALA A 32 13.10 -1.88 4.78
C ALA A 32 12.71 -0.86 5.87
N VAL A 33 13.64 0.02 6.27
CA VAL A 33 13.36 1.09 7.25
C VAL A 33 12.24 2.00 6.76
N LYS A 34 12.26 2.43 5.50
CA LYS A 34 11.21 3.30 4.94
C LYS A 34 9.85 2.61 4.87
N VAL A 35 9.82 1.32 4.52
CA VAL A 35 8.58 0.52 4.46
C VAL A 35 7.95 0.40 5.85
N VAL A 36 8.76 0.04 6.86
CA VAL A 36 8.30 -0.07 8.25
C VAL A 36 7.85 1.28 8.78
N GLN A 37 8.59 2.36 8.48
CA GLN A 37 8.20 3.71 8.88
C GLN A 37 6.87 4.12 8.26
N HIS A 38 6.63 3.82 6.98
CA HIS A 38 5.35 4.07 6.31
C HIS A 38 4.20 3.33 7.01
N MET A 39 4.38 2.03 7.26
CA MET A 39 3.41 1.18 7.97
C MET A 39 3.05 1.75 9.35
N GLN A 40 4.07 2.02 10.18
CA GLN A 40 3.89 2.57 11.52
C GLN A 40 3.23 3.96 11.51
N THR A 41 3.62 4.81 10.55
CA THR A 41 3.03 6.14 10.39
C THR A 41 1.55 6.04 10.06
N TYR A 42 1.19 5.19 9.10
CA TYR A 42 -0.20 5.00 8.72
C TYR A 42 -1.05 4.44 9.88
N TRP A 43 -0.55 3.42 10.57
CA TRP A 43 -1.22 2.87 11.75
C TRP A 43 -1.42 3.92 12.85
N SER A 44 -0.37 4.68 13.15
CA SER A 44 -0.42 5.76 14.14
C SER A 44 -1.40 6.89 13.77
N ILE A 45 -1.72 7.06 12.49
CA ILE A 45 -2.76 8.00 12.04
C ILE A 45 -4.14 7.40 12.35
N LEU A 46 -4.38 6.14 11.99
CA LEU A 46 -5.64 5.43 12.24
C LEU A 46 -5.98 5.31 13.73
N GLU A 47 -4.98 5.18 14.60
CA GLU A 47 -5.21 5.20 16.06
C GLU A 47 -5.72 6.57 16.56
N ARG A 48 -5.40 7.66 15.86
CA ARG A 48 -5.71 9.04 16.27
C ARG A 48 -6.95 9.61 15.61
N VAL A 49 -7.28 9.18 14.40
CA VAL A 49 -8.43 9.65 13.63
C VAL A 49 -9.11 8.49 12.91
N LYS A 50 -10.43 8.56 12.74
CA LYS A 50 -11.20 7.55 12.00
C LYS A 50 -10.72 7.46 10.56
N GLY A 51 -10.51 6.24 10.06
CA GLY A 51 -10.13 5.99 8.67
C GLY A 51 -11.11 6.60 7.68
N SER A 52 -12.41 6.55 7.97
CA SER A 52 -13.49 7.17 7.17
C SER A 52 -13.38 8.69 6.98
N SER A 53 -12.61 9.37 7.83
CA SER A 53 -12.34 10.81 7.72
C SER A 53 -11.02 11.14 7.00
N LEU A 54 -10.20 10.12 6.70
CA LEU A 54 -8.90 10.30 6.08
C LEU A 54 -8.99 10.48 4.57
N ARG A 55 -8.12 11.36 4.08
CA ARG A 55 -7.77 11.49 2.68
C ARG A 55 -6.29 11.14 2.54
N LEU A 56 -5.97 10.09 1.79
CA LEU A 56 -4.58 9.62 1.64
C LEU A 56 -3.82 10.40 0.58
N THR A 57 -4.51 10.86 -0.46
CA THR A 57 -3.95 11.62 -1.58
C THR A 57 -4.88 12.77 -1.99
N LYS A 58 -4.38 13.71 -2.78
CA LYS A 58 -5.22 14.79 -3.34
C LYS A 58 -6.24 14.28 -4.36
N ILE A 59 -6.06 13.06 -4.88
CA ILE A 59 -6.81 12.47 -6.00
C ILE A 59 -7.54 11.18 -5.59
N ASP A 60 -7.89 11.01 -4.31
CA ASP A 60 -8.55 9.80 -3.82
C ASP A 60 -9.83 9.44 -4.60
N ASP A 61 -10.59 10.45 -5.03
CA ASP A 61 -11.78 10.25 -5.85
C ASP A 61 -11.44 9.61 -7.19
N GLU A 62 -10.42 10.13 -7.89
CA GLU A 62 -9.93 9.59 -9.16
C GLU A 62 -9.45 8.14 -8.99
N ILE A 63 -8.68 7.87 -7.93
CA ILE A 63 -8.15 6.52 -7.63
C ILE A 63 -9.30 5.54 -7.41
N MET A 64 -10.33 5.96 -6.69
CA MET A 64 -11.49 5.12 -6.37
C MET A 64 -12.40 4.89 -7.59
N GLU A 65 -12.58 5.89 -8.45
CA GLU A 65 -13.32 5.72 -9.71
C GLU A 65 -12.59 4.78 -10.68
N HIS A 66 -11.27 4.93 -10.82
CA HIS A 66 -10.45 4.03 -11.63
C HIS A 66 -10.47 2.61 -11.07
N LEU A 67 -10.37 2.42 -9.74
CA LEU A 67 -10.41 1.10 -9.12
C LEU A 67 -11.75 0.41 -9.38
N LYS A 68 -12.89 1.11 -9.28
CA LYS A 68 -14.22 0.56 -9.63
C LYS A 68 -14.35 0.19 -11.10
N THR A 69 -13.72 0.94 -11.98
CA THR A 69 -13.79 0.71 -13.42
C THR A 69 -12.93 -0.48 -13.84
N ASP A 70 -11.69 -0.51 -13.35
CA ASP A 70 -10.71 -1.51 -13.72
C ASP A 70 -10.83 -2.78 -12.89
N PHE A 71 -11.41 -2.74 -11.69
CA PHE A 71 -11.64 -3.86 -10.77
C PHE A 71 -13.08 -3.81 -10.18
N PRO A 72 -14.13 -3.94 -11.02
CA PRO A 72 -15.52 -3.89 -10.55
C PRO A 72 -15.87 -5.00 -9.55
N GLU A 73 -15.11 -6.09 -9.54
CA GLU A 73 -15.23 -7.21 -8.59
C GLU A 73 -14.55 -6.95 -7.24
N PHE A 74 -13.81 -5.86 -7.10
CA PHE A 74 -13.04 -5.58 -5.89
C PHE A 74 -13.95 -5.32 -4.69
N ASP A 75 -13.79 -6.14 -3.65
CA ASP A 75 -14.45 -5.97 -2.36
C ASP A 75 -13.43 -5.52 -1.30
N PRO A 76 -13.54 -4.30 -0.74
CA PRO A 76 -12.62 -3.81 0.28
C PRO A 76 -12.66 -4.59 1.60
N ALA A 77 -13.73 -5.35 1.87
CA ALA A 77 -13.87 -6.20 3.05
C ALA A 77 -13.26 -7.60 2.88
N ALA A 78 -13.04 -8.03 1.64
CA ALA A 78 -12.47 -9.34 1.36
C ALA A 78 -10.98 -9.40 1.69
N LYS A 79 -10.49 -10.63 1.92
CA LYS A 79 -9.05 -10.90 1.96
C LYS A 79 -8.47 -10.68 0.57
N VAL A 80 -7.39 -9.91 0.51
CA VAL A 80 -6.61 -9.71 -0.71
C VAL A 80 -5.95 -11.04 -1.09
N ASP A 81 -6.26 -11.52 -2.29
CA ASP A 81 -5.66 -12.72 -2.85
C ASP A 81 -4.29 -12.37 -3.48
N GLU A 82 -3.23 -12.64 -2.71
CA GLU A 82 -1.86 -12.36 -3.15
C GLU A 82 -1.46 -13.20 -4.39
N ASP A 83 -1.98 -14.42 -4.51
CA ASP A 83 -1.70 -15.29 -5.66
C ASP A 83 -2.37 -14.74 -6.92
N GLU A 84 -3.60 -14.25 -6.81
CA GLU A 84 -4.29 -13.57 -7.92
C GLU A 84 -3.52 -12.30 -8.35
N MET A 85 -3.08 -11.48 -7.39
CA MET A 85 -2.27 -10.29 -7.68
C MET A 85 -0.93 -10.64 -8.37
N LYS A 86 -0.30 -11.75 -7.96
CA LYS A 86 0.96 -12.23 -8.52
C LYS A 86 0.80 -13.03 -9.81
N SER A 87 -0.42 -13.42 -10.17
CA SER A 87 -0.73 -14.10 -11.42
C SER A 87 -0.34 -13.25 -12.62
N LYS A 88 -0.16 -13.86 -13.79
CA LYS A 88 0.21 -13.14 -15.02
C LYS A 88 -0.81 -12.04 -15.35
N ALA A 89 -2.11 -12.37 -15.24
CA ALA A 89 -3.19 -11.43 -15.51
C ALA A 89 -3.26 -10.32 -14.45
N GLY A 90 -3.16 -10.67 -13.17
CA GLY A 90 -3.16 -9.71 -12.07
C GLY A 90 -2.01 -8.71 -12.16
N LYS A 91 -0.79 -9.20 -12.43
CA LYS A 91 0.39 -8.34 -12.65
C LYS A 91 0.20 -7.35 -13.79
N GLU A 92 -0.33 -7.80 -14.93
CA GLU A 92 -0.54 -6.93 -16.10
C GLU A 92 -1.60 -5.86 -15.81
N ARG A 93 -2.71 -6.25 -15.17
CA ARG A 93 -3.81 -5.35 -14.81
C ARG A 93 -3.38 -4.31 -13.78
N TRP A 94 -2.73 -4.72 -12.71
CA TRP A 94 -2.20 -3.80 -11.71
C TRP A 94 -1.10 -2.90 -12.27
N ARG A 95 -0.23 -3.41 -13.16
CA ARG A 95 0.77 -2.57 -13.84
C ARG A 95 0.10 -1.48 -14.66
N LYS A 96 -0.92 -1.81 -15.45
CA LYS A 96 -1.69 -0.83 -16.22
C LYS A 96 -2.34 0.21 -15.32
N PHE A 97 -2.97 -0.23 -14.23
CA PHE A 97 -3.57 0.66 -13.22
C PHE A 97 -2.53 1.65 -12.66
N MET A 98 -1.36 1.15 -12.23
CA MET A 98 -0.31 1.96 -11.63
C MET A 98 0.32 2.95 -12.62
N MET A 99 0.54 2.55 -13.87
CA MET A 99 1.15 3.41 -14.89
C MET A 99 0.31 4.67 -15.20
N ALA A 100 -1.00 4.65 -14.96
CA ALA A 100 -1.85 5.84 -15.08
C ALA A 100 -1.43 6.97 -14.11
N TYR A 101 -0.70 6.64 -13.05
CA TYR A 101 -0.31 7.57 -11.98
C TYR A 101 1.18 7.94 -11.98
N GLU A 102 1.98 7.42 -12.93
CA GLU A 102 3.43 7.65 -12.99
C GLU A 102 3.83 9.13 -12.91
N LYS A 103 3.02 10.02 -13.51
CA LYS A 103 3.27 11.46 -13.53
C LYS A 103 2.40 12.27 -12.57
N LYS A 104 1.53 11.59 -11.80
CA LYS A 104 0.55 12.21 -10.89
C LYS A 104 0.85 11.97 -9.42
N VAL A 105 1.45 10.83 -9.10
CA VAL A 105 1.76 10.39 -7.75
C VAL A 105 3.25 10.15 -7.65
N ASP A 106 3.92 10.92 -6.79
CA ASP A 106 5.32 10.70 -6.50
C ASP A 106 5.52 9.31 -5.87
N ASP A 107 6.56 8.61 -6.33
CA ASP A 107 6.91 7.28 -5.84
C ASP A 107 5.75 6.27 -5.96
N TYR A 108 4.93 6.38 -7.02
CA TYR A 108 3.74 5.53 -7.25
C TYR A 108 4.02 4.02 -7.16
N ASN A 109 5.24 3.61 -7.53
CA ASN A 109 5.72 2.22 -7.53
C ASN A 109 6.56 1.85 -6.30
N PHE A 110 6.78 2.77 -5.35
CA PHE A 110 7.54 2.48 -4.13
C PHE A 110 6.84 1.41 -3.31
N GLY A 111 7.57 0.39 -2.87
CA GLY A 111 6.98 -0.70 -2.11
C GLY A 111 6.56 -0.29 -0.70
N THR A 112 5.44 -0.82 -0.24
CA THR A 112 4.78 -0.53 1.02
C THR A 112 4.18 -1.82 1.60
N MET A 113 3.72 -1.77 2.85
CA MET A 113 3.02 -2.88 3.50
C MET A 113 1.55 -2.54 3.68
N VAL A 114 0.68 -3.49 3.37
CA VAL A 114 -0.77 -3.40 3.58
C VAL A 114 -1.26 -4.67 4.25
N ARG A 115 -2.33 -4.56 5.03
CA ARG A 115 -2.98 -5.73 5.62
C ARG A 115 -3.75 -6.50 4.54
N ASP A 116 -3.68 -7.82 4.56
CA ASP A 116 -4.41 -8.66 3.63
C ASP A 116 -5.93 -8.52 3.83
N ARG A 117 -6.37 -8.21 5.05
CA ARG A 117 -7.76 -7.91 5.42
C ARG A 117 -7.85 -6.62 6.23
N PRO A 118 -9.00 -5.92 6.22
CA PRO A 118 -9.15 -4.68 6.98
C PRO A 118 -9.38 -4.91 8.49
N ASP A 119 -9.81 -6.11 8.91
CA ASP A 119 -10.23 -6.44 10.28
C ASP A 119 -9.13 -7.10 11.13
N VAL A 120 -7.88 -7.04 10.68
CA VAL A 120 -6.71 -7.64 11.35
C VAL A 120 -5.65 -6.58 11.66
N GLU A 121 -4.74 -6.88 12.58
CA GLU A 121 -3.54 -6.07 12.83
C GLU A 121 -2.42 -6.44 11.84
N TYR A 122 -1.32 -5.69 11.85
CA TYR A 122 -0.12 -6.00 11.07
C TYR A 122 0.69 -7.12 11.76
N GLU A 123 0.59 -8.34 11.23
CA GLU A 123 1.37 -9.51 11.66
C GLU A 123 2.07 -10.14 10.44
N GLU A 124 2.96 -11.11 10.66
CA GLU A 124 3.70 -11.78 9.57
C GLU A 124 2.77 -12.43 8.54
N ASP A 125 1.66 -13.03 8.97
CA ASP A 125 0.71 -13.78 8.12
C ASP A 125 -0.46 -12.94 7.61
N THR A 126 -0.63 -11.72 8.12
CA THR A 126 -1.69 -10.78 7.72
C THR A 126 -1.17 -9.56 6.94
N THR A 127 0.13 -9.50 6.69
CA THR A 127 0.77 -8.37 6.01
C THR A 127 1.33 -8.80 4.66
N ILE A 128 0.98 -8.07 3.61
CA ILE A 128 1.52 -8.27 2.27
C ILE A 128 2.27 -7.03 1.79
N PHE A 129 3.23 -7.26 0.90
CA PHE A 129 4.05 -6.21 0.31
C PHE A 129 3.48 -5.78 -1.05
N VAL A 130 3.16 -4.49 -1.18
CA VAL A 130 2.52 -3.93 -2.38
C VAL A 130 3.12 -2.57 -2.75
N PRO A 131 3.23 -2.23 -4.04
CA PRO A 131 3.46 -0.84 -4.48
C PRO A 131 2.48 0.17 -3.85
N ARG A 132 2.96 1.40 -3.68
CA ARG A 132 2.22 2.51 -3.06
C ARG A 132 0.86 2.76 -3.70
N MET A 133 0.75 2.65 -5.03
CA MET A 133 -0.54 2.81 -5.70
C MET A 133 -1.54 1.70 -5.39
N GLN A 134 -1.07 0.47 -5.19
CA GLN A 134 -1.94 -0.61 -4.72
C GLN A 134 -2.36 -0.36 -3.27
N PHE A 135 -1.44 0.07 -2.40
CA PHE A 135 -1.76 0.51 -1.05
C PHE A 135 -2.84 1.59 -1.03
N TYR A 136 -2.71 2.64 -1.85
CA TYR A 136 -3.73 3.69 -1.95
C TYR A 136 -5.07 3.14 -2.44
N ALA A 137 -5.09 2.33 -3.50
CA ALA A 137 -6.33 1.73 -3.98
C ALA A 137 -7.05 0.94 -2.88
N LEU A 138 -6.33 0.06 -2.17
CA LEU A 138 -6.87 -0.77 -1.11
C LEU A 138 -7.33 0.05 0.10
N GLU A 139 -6.45 0.89 0.66
CA GLU A 139 -6.74 1.61 1.90
C GLU A 139 -7.71 2.77 1.70
N ILE A 140 -7.75 3.44 0.53
CA ILE A 140 -8.81 4.43 0.23
C ILE A 140 -10.17 3.74 0.22
N ALA A 141 -10.29 2.58 -0.42
CA ALA A 141 -11.55 1.84 -0.47
C ALA A 141 -12.00 1.39 0.94
N ARG A 142 -11.06 0.85 1.75
CA ARG A 142 -11.32 0.45 3.14
C ARG A 142 -11.70 1.62 4.04
N ASN A 143 -10.97 2.72 3.95
CA ASN A 143 -11.26 3.95 4.69
C ASN A 143 -12.66 4.48 4.35
N ARG A 144 -12.99 4.62 3.06
CA ARG A 144 -14.33 5.09 2.64
C ARG A 144 -15.46 4.17 3.06
N ALA A 145 -15.20 2.87 3.16
CA ALA A 145 -16.15 1.88 3.66
C ALA A 145 -16.23 1.83 5.21
N GLY A 146 -15.42 2.62 5.92
CA GLY A 146 -15.36 2.63 7.39
C GLY A 146 -14.71 1.38 8.00
N LEU A 147 -14.08 0.53 7.18
CA LEU A 147 -13.55 -0.76 7.61
C LEU A 147 -12.28 -0.64 8.46
N ASN A 148 -11.68 0.56 8.51
CA ASN A 148 -10.52 0.86 9.34
C ASN A 148 -10.87 1.62 10.63
N ASP A 149 -12.14 1.97 10.85
CA ASP A 149 -12.54 2.80 12.01
C ASP A 149 -12.40 2.06 13.34
N TRP A 150 -12.43 0.73 13.33
CA TRP A 150 -12.23 -0.08 14.53
C TRP A 150 -10.87 0.17 15.20
N ILE A 151 -9.83 0.52 14.43
CA ILE A 151 -8.48 0.80 14.94
C ILE A 151 -8.54 2.04 15.83
N TYR A 152 -9.21 3.09 15.37
CA TYR A 152 -9.45 4.29 16.16
C TYR A 152 -10.24 3.95 17.43
N GLU A 153 -11.34 3.20 17.29
CA GLU A 153 -12.23 2.85 18.40
C GLU A 153 -11.51 2.03 19.48
N GLN A 154 -10.73 1.04 19.06
CA GLN A 154 -9.92 0.21 19.94
C GLN A 154 -8.85 1.04 20.65
N ALA A 155 -8.12 1.90 19.93
CA ALA A 155 -7.09 2.77 20.49
C ALA A 155 -7.68 3.76 21.52
N GLN A 156 -8.82 4.38 21.23
CA GLN A 156 -9.49 5.28 22.18
C GLN A 156 -10.02 4.52 23.40
N ALA A 157 -10.55 3.32 23.22
CA ALA A 157 -11.01 2.48 24.32
C ALA A 157 -9.86 2.07 25.26
N GLN A 158 -8.71 1.68 24.70
CA GLN A 158 -7.51 1.36 25.48
C GLN A 158 -7.00 2.59 26.24
N LYS A 159 -6.91 3.75 25.57
CA LYS A 159 -6.49 5.01 26.21
C LYS A 159 -7.39 5.42 27.37
N ASN A 160 -8.70 5.18 27.26
CA ASN A 160 -9.64 5.48 28.33
C ASN A 160 -9.56 4.50 29.51
N LYS A 161 -9.14 3.25 29.28
CA LYS A 161 -8.91 2.26 30.34
C LYS A 161 -7.61 2.51 31.13
N SER A 162 -6.63 3.14 30.48
CA SER A 162 -5.33 3.47 31.08
C SER A 162 -5.27 4.84 31.76
N LYS A 163 -6.40 5.56 31.82
CA LYS A 163 -6.58 6.83 32.55
C LYS A 163 -7.27 6.58 33.89
#